data_AF-A0A0F3RPD6-F1
#
_entry.id   AF-A0A0F3RPD6-F1
#
_cell.length_a   1.000
_cell.length_b   1.000
_cell.length_c   1.000
_cell.angle_alpha   90.00
_cell.angle_beta   90.00
_cell.angle_gamma   90.00
#
_symmetry.space_group_name_H-M   'P 1'
#
loop_
_entity.id
_entity.type
_entity.pdbx_description
1 polymer ?
#
loop_
_entity_poly.entity_id
_entity_poly.type
_entity_poly.pdbx_seq_one_letter_code
_entity_poly.pdbx_strand_id
1 'polypeptide(L)'
;MEELSDITEKWCYFFKHAKETTLDGYNKIIGEDLIIKRAYEALDQFNWSEDELITYEQELKRIWDNKAVEDYKLERAKAEGKAEGIKLGEAKGKAEGKAEGIKLGEAKGIKLGEAKAKKDLAIKLLKSELSVETIAEYTNLSIQEVLNLKNSVK
;
A
#
# COMPACT_ATOMS: atom_id res chain seq x y z
N MET A 1 -48.09 -10.54 -26.40
CA MET A 1 -46.87 -11.36 -26.52
C MET A 1 -46.75 -12.08 -25.21
N GLU A 2 -46.96 -13.40 -25.20
CA GLU A 2 -46.74 -14.21 -24.00
C GLU A 2 -45.22 -14.34 -23.78
N GLU A 3 -44.74 -13.94 -22.61
CA GLU A 3 -43.35 -14.13 -22.22
C GLU A 3 -43.11 -15.61 -21.94
N LEU A 4 -42.13 -16.22 -22.62
CA LEU A 4 -41.76 -17.61 -22.38
C LEU A 4 -40.92 -17.70 -21.10
N SER A 5 -41.46 -18.34 -20.06
CA SER A 5 -40.79 -18.45 -18.75
C SER A 5 -40.04 -19.77 -18.56
N ASP A 6 -40.46 -20.85 -19.21
CA ASP A 6 -39.82 -22.16 -19.11
C ASP A 6 -38.66 -22.33 -20.09
N ILE A 7 -37.55 -22.91 -19.62
CA ILE A 7 -36.34 -23.13 -20.42
C ILE A 7 -36.58 -24.09 -21.58
N THR A 8 -37.47 -25.08 -21.42
CA THR A 8 -37.82 -26.03 -22.49
C THR A 8 -38.58 -25.31 -23.59
N GLU A 9 -39.55 -24.47 -23.25
CA GLU A 9 -40.30 -23.67 -24.22
C GLU A 9 -39.40 -22.69 -24.97
N LYS A 10 -38.44 -22.07 -24.27
CA LYS A 10 -37.42 -21.20 -24.90
C LYS A 10 -36.56 -21.96 -25.92
N TRP A 11 -36.13 -23.19 -25.60
CA TRP A 11 -35.40 -24.05 -26.54
C TRP A 11 -36.28 -24.51 -27.71
N CYS A 12 -37.52 -24.92 -27.46
CA CYS A 12 -38.46 -25.28 -28.52
C CYS A 12 -38.72 -24.10 -29.46
N TYR A 13 -38.85 -22.90 -28.91
CA TYR A 13 -38.99 -21.66 -29.68
C TYR A 13 -37.74 -21.36 -30.50
N PHE A 14 -36.54 -21.45 -29.89
CA PHE A 14 -35.26 -21.33 -30.60
C PHE A 14 -35.20 -22.28 -31.80
N PHE A 15 -35.37 -23.59 -31.61
CA PHE A 15 -35.26 -24.55 -32.71
C PHE A 15 -36.33 -24.37 -33.80
N LYS A 16 -37.53 -23.91 -33.42
CA LYS A 16 -38.62 -23.67 -34.37
C LYS A 16 -38.40 -22.42 -35.22
N HIS A 17 -37.86 -21.35 -34.64
CA HIS A 17 -37.80 -20.02 -35.26
C HIS A 17 -36.38 -19.52 -35.53
N ALA A 18 -35.35 -20.33 -35.27
CA ALA A 18 -33.93 -19.99 -35.45
C ALA A 18 -33.58 -19.45 -36.85
N LYS A 19 -34.31 -19.85 -37.90
CA LYS A 19 -34.09 -19.38 -39.28
C LYS A 19 -34.82 -18.08 -39.62
N GLU A 20 -35.81 -17.70 -38.83
CA GLU A 20 -36.79 -16.65 -39.14
C GLU A 20 -36.66 -15.43 -38.22
N THR A 21 -35.98 -15.60 -37.08
CA THR A 21 -35.88 -14.59 -36.03
C THR A 21 -34.47 -14.02 -35.93
N THR A 22 -34.35 -12.69 -35.85
CA THR A 22 -33.09 -11.98 -35.59
C THR A 22 -32.84 -11.84 -34.08
N LEU A 23 -31.60 -11.54 -33.69
CA LEU A 23 -31.22 -11.31 -32.28
C LEU A 23 -32.10 -10.24 -31.58
N ASP A 24 -32.55 -9.21 -32.32
CA ASP A 24 -33.44 -8.16 -31.82
C ASP A 24 -34.89 -8.67 -31.60
N GLY A 25 -35.37 -9.55 -32.49
CA GLY A 25 -36.67 -10.22 -32.31
C GLY A 25 -36.66 -11.20 -31.14
N TYR A 26 -35.54 -11.88 -30.92
CA TYR A 26 -35.32 -12.79 -29.79
C TYR A 26 -35.40 -12.10 -28.42
N ASN A 27 -34.70 -10.97 -28.23
CA ASN A 27 -34.66 -10.25 -26.95
C ASN A 27 -36.07 -9.79 -26.48
N LYS A 28 -37.00 -9.59 -27.41
CA LYS A 28 -38.40 -9.18 -27.13
C LYS A 28 -39.31 -10.33 -26.69
N ILE A 29 -38.91 -11.59 -26.89
CA ILE A 29 -39.78 -12.77 -26.72
C ILE A 29 -39.31 -13.67 -25.56
N ILE A 30 -38.00 -13.84 -25.39
CA ILE A 30 -37.42 -14.80 -24.43
C ILE A 30 -36.76 -14.12 -23.21
N GLY A 31 -36.50 -12.81 -23.29
CA GLY A 31 -35.82 -12.03 -22.24
C GLY A 31 -34.29 -12.24 -22.23
N GLU A 32 -33.62 -11.82 -21.14
CA GLU A 32 -32.14 -11.84 -20.99
C GLU A 32 -31.55 -13.24 -20.67
N ASP A 33 -32.10 -14.33 -21.22
CA ASP A 33 -31.54 -15.65 -21.00
C ASP A 33 -30.17 -15.79 -21.68
N LEU A 34 -29.11 -15.80 -20.86
CA LEU A 34 -27.71 -15.80 -21.32
C LEU A 34 -27.36 -17.06 -22.14
N ILE A 35 -28.02 -18.19 -21.90
CA ILE A 35 -27.70 -19.46 -22.56
C ILE A 35 -28.30 -19.46 -23.97
N ILE A 36 -29.58 -19.11 -24.10
CA ILE A 36 -30.24 -19.05 -25.41
C ILE A 36 -29.69 -17.89 -26.25
N LYS A 37 -29.30 -16.77 -25.61
CA LYS A 37 -28.62 -15.66 -26.28
C LYS A 37 -27.31 -16.11 -26.93
N ARG A 38 -26.47 -16.85 -26.19
CA ARG A 38 -25.23 -17.44 -26.74
C ARG A 38 -25.48 -18.39 -27.90
N ALA A 39 -26.58 -19.16 -27.86
CA ALA A 39 -26.95 -20.06 -28.96
C ALA A 39 -27.34 -19.29 -30.24
N TYR A 40 -28.08 -18.18 -30.12
CA TYR A 40 -28.37 -17.30 -31.25
C TYR A 40 -27.12 -16.57 -31.78
N GLU A 41 -26.26 -16.06 -30.89
CA GLU A 41 -24.98 -15.45 -31.29
C GLU A 41 -24.11 -16.43 -32.08
N ALA A 42 -24.04 -17.69 -31.65
CA ALA A 42 -23.31 -18.74 -32.37
C ALA A 42 -23.95 -19.11 -33.72
N LEU A 43 -25.28 -19.14 -33.80
CA LEU A 43 -26.00 -19.38 -35.06
C LEU A 43 -25.81 -18.24 -36.05
N ASP A 44 -25.86 -17.00 -35.59
CA ASP A 44 -25.66 -15.81 -36.40
C ASP A 44 -24.23 -15.82 -36.99
N GLN A 45 -23.22 -16.09 -36.15
CA GLN A 45 -21.83 -16.25 -36.58
C GLN A 45 -21.63 -17.34 -37.65
N PHE A 46 -22.37 -18.46 -37.57
CA PHE A 46 -22.28 -19.54 -38.57
C PHE A 46 -22.87 -19.15 -39.92
N ASN A 47 -23.79 -18.19 -39.95
CA ASN A 47 -24.44 -17.71 -41.16
C ASN A 47 -23.70 -16.53 -41.82
N TRP A 48 -22.63 -16.02 -41.21
CA TRP A 48 -21.85 -14.91 -41.75
C TRP A 48 -21.02 -15.33 -42.96
N SER A 49 -20.88 -14.40 -43.90
CA SER A 49 -19.88 -14.45 -44.95
C SER A 49 -18.46 -14.29 -44.37
N GLU A 50 -17.45 -14.71 -45.14
CA GLU A 50 -16.04 -14.57 -44.75
C GLU A 50 -15.68 -13.10 -44.45
N ASP A 51 -16.21 -12.15 -45.23
CA ASP A 51 -15.98 -10.71 -45.03
C ASP A 51 -16.59 -10.19 -43.71
N GLU A 52 -17.80 -10.65 -43.35
CA GLU A 52 -18.46 -10.30 -42.08
C GLU A 52 -17.71 -10.87 -40.88
N LEU A 53 -17.25 -12.11 -40.99
CA LEU A 53 -16.45 -12.76 -39.94
C LEU A 53 -15.10 -12.06 -39.74
N ILE A 54 -14.39 -11.73 -40.82
CA ILE A 54 -13.14 -10.95 -40.76
C ILE A 54 -13.38 -9.59 -40.10
N THR A 55 -14.46 -8.89 -40.45
CA THR A 55 -14.80 -7.58 -39.87
C THR A 55 -15.03 -7.69 -38.35
N TYR A 56 -15.76 -8.72 -37.92
CA TYR A 56 -16.00 -8.97 -36.50
C TYR A 56 -14.72 -9.30 -35.72
N GLU A 57 -13.88 -10.20 -36.25
CA GLU A 57 -12.61 -10.58 -35.63
C GLU A 57 -11.65 -9.39 -35.51
N GLN A 58 -11.61 -8.51 -36.52
CA GLN A 58 -10.83 -7.29 -36.48
C GLN A 58 -11.29 -6.34 -35.36
N GLU A 59 -12.60 -6.21 -35.15
CA GLU A 59 -13.13 -5.37 -34.07
C GLU A 59 -12.85 -5.97 -32.69
N LEU A 60 -12.99 -7.29 -32.53
CA LEU A 60 -12.57 -7.99 -31.32
C LEU A 60 -11.08 -7.77 -31.04
N LYS A 61 -10.24 -7.91 -32.06
CA LYS A 61 -8.80 -7.66 -31.95
C LYS A 61 -8.53 -6.23 -31.50
N ARG A 62 -9.21 -5.24 -32.09
CA ARG A 62 -9.09 -3.82 -31.70
C ARG A 62 -9.45 -3.61 -30.23
N ILE A 63 -10.55 -4.22 -29.76
CA ILE A 63 -10.99 -4.13 -28.36
C ILE A 63 -9.94 -4.76 -27.43
N TRP A 64 -9.43 -5.93 -27.77
CA TRP A 64 -8.41 -6.62 -26.95
C TRP A 64 -7.08 -5.90 -26.94
N ASP A 65 -6.60 -5.38 -28.07
CA ASP A 65 -5.37 -4.59 -28.16
C ASP A 65 -5.50 -3.33 -27.26
N ASN A 66 -6.62 -2.62 -27.35
CA ASN A 66 -6.88 -1.45 -26.49
C ASN A 66 -6.90 -1.83 -25.01
N LYS A 67 -7.58 -2.93 -24.67
CA LYS A 67 -7.63 -3.42 -23.30
C LYS A 67 -6.23 -3.78 -22.78
N ALA A 68 -5.42 -4.46 -23.59
CA ALA A 68 -4.06 -4.82 -23.24
C ALA A 68 -3.17 -3.58 -23.00
N VAL A 69 -3.33 -2.53 -23.81
CA VAL A 69 -2.63 -1.26 -23.62
C VAL A 69 -3.04 -0.58 -22.30
N GLU A 70 -4.33 -0.52 -21.99
CA GLU A 70 -4.82 0.07 -20.74
C GLU A 70 -4.39 -0.73 -19.51
N ASP A 71 -4.52 -2.05 -19.56
CA ASP A 71 -4.08 -2.94 -18.49
C ASP A 71 -2.55 -2.78 -18.26
N TYR A 72 -1.74 -2.71 -19.33
CA TYR A 72 -0.31 -2.45 -19.23
C TYR A 72 0.02 -1.10 -18.60
N LYS A 73 -0.66 -0.02 -19.01
CA LYS A 73 -0.48 1.32 -18.43
C LYS A 73 -0.79 1.33 -16.94
N LEU A 74 -1.89 0.69 -16.54
CA LEU A 74 -2.32 0.62 -15.15
C LEU A 74 -1.31 -0.15 -14.29
N GLU A 75 -0.86 -1.31 -14.77
CA GLU A 75 0.13 -2.11 -14.05
C GLU A 75 1.47 -1.38 -13.92
N ARG A 76 1.91 -0.71 -14.99
CA ARG A 76 3.11 0.13 -14.95
C ARG A 76 2.97 1.28 -13.95
N ALA A 77 1.86 2.00 -13.96
CA ALA A 77 1.61 3.11 -13.03
C ALA A 77 1.59 2.64 -11.56
N LYS A 78 0.98 1.48 -11.28
CA LYS A 78 1.03 0.87 -9.93
C LYS A 78 2.44 0.50 -9.52
N ALA A 79 3.22 -0.10 -10.42
CA ALA A 79 4.59 -0.50 -10.15
C ALA A 79 5.49 0.72 -9.87
N GLU A 80 5.39 1.77 -10.70
CA GLU A 80 6.12 3.03 -10.52
C GLU A 80 5.71 3.71 -9.20
N GLY A 81 4.42 3.86 -8.94
CA GLY A 81 3.92 4.46 -7.69
C GLY A 81 4.35 3.70 -6.43
N LYS A 82 4.36 2.36 -6.48
CA LYS A 82 4.88 1.54 -5.37
C LYS A 82 6.38 1.74 -5.17
N ALA A 83 7.16 1.76 -6.24
CA ALA A 83 8.60 1.95 -6.18
C ALA A 83 8.97 3.35 -5.64
N GLU A 84 8.27 4.39 -6.09
CA GLU A 84 8.43 5.76 -5.58
C GLU A 84 8.03 5.87 -4.11
N GLY A 85 6.90 5.28 -3.73
CA GLY A 85 6.43 5.26 -2.34
C GLY A 85 7.43 4.60 -1.38
N ILE A 86 8.04 3.47 -1.78
CA ILE A 86 9.09 2.80 -1.01
C ILE A 86 10.31 3.70 -0.87
N LYS A 87 10.83 4.24 -1.99
CA LYS A 87 12.02 5.12 -1.97
C LYS A 87 11.81 6.36 -1.09
N LEU A 88 10.65 7.00 -1.20
CA LEU A 88 10.32 8.18 -0.40
C LEU A 88 10.18 7.83 1.08
N GLY A 89 9.53 6.70 1.39
CA GLY A 89 9.38 6.19 2.75
C GLY A 89 10.72 5.90 3.42
N GLU A 90 11.63 5.21 2.71
CA GLU A 90 12.97 4.92 3.21
C GLU A 90 13.80 6.21 3.43
N ALA A 91 13.77 7.13 2.46
CA ALA A 91 14.50 8.39 2.56
C ALA A 91 14.01 9.23 3.75
N LYS A 92 12.69 9.36 3.90
CA LYS A 92 12.07 10.11 5.00
C LYS A 92 12.36 9.45 6.34
N GLY A 93 12.14 8.13 6.47
CA GLY A 93 12.41 7.39 7.71
C GLY A 93 13.87 7.47 8.14
N LYS A 94 14.83 7.40 7.20
CA LYS A 94 16.26 7.55 7.49
C LYS A 94 16.60 8.98 7.94
N ALA A 95 16.01 9.99 7.32
CA ALA A 95 16.24 11.38 7.69
C ALA A 95 15.69 11.69 9.08
N GLU A 96 14.44 11.28 9.36
CA GLU A 96 13.78 11.46 10.66
C GLU A 96 14.53 10.69 11.76
N GLY A 97 14.83 9.42 11.55
CA GLY A 97 15.57 8.61 12.52
C GLY A 97 16.97 9.15 12.83
N LYS A 98 17.68 9.69 11.83
CA LYS A 98 18.97 10.36 12.05
C LYS A 98 18.82 11.63 12.87
N ALA A 99 17.83 12.47 12.54
CA ALA A 99 17.59 13.72 13.25
C ALA A 99 17.21 13.48 14.72
N GLU A 100 16.33 12.52 14.99
CA GLU A 100 15.94 12.13 16.35
C GLU A 100 17.13 11.52 17.12
N GLY A 101 17.89 10.65 16.47
CA GLY A 101 19.08 10.03 17.06
C GLY A 101 20.13 11.07 17.49
N ILE A 102 20.40 12.08 16.66
CA ILE A 102 21.32 13.18 16.99
C ILE A 102 20.81 13.96 18.18
N LYS A 103 19.55 14.43 18.15
CA LYS A 103 18.97 15.20 19.26
C LYS A 103 19.01 14.45 20.59
N LEU A 104 18.64 13.16 20.58
CA LEU A 104 18.67 12.32 21.77
C LEU A 104 20.11 12.08 22.26
N GLY A 105 21.03 11.86 21.33
CA GLY A 105 22.46 11.67 21.62
C GLY A 105 23.08 12.90 22.27
N GLU A 106 22.84 14.09 21.70
CA GLU A 106 23.31 15.37 22.24
C GLU A 106 22.75 15.63 23.64
N ALA A 107 21.44 15.47 23.83
CA ALA A 107 20.80 15.69 25.13
C ALA A 107 21.34 14.73 26.22
N LYS A 108 21.54 13.45 25.88
CA LYS A 108 22.14 12.47 26.79
C LYS A 108 23.62 12.78 27.06
N GLY A 109 24.37 13.17 26.03
CA GLY A 109 25.77 13.53 26.12
C GLY A 109 26.01 14.73 27.04
N ILE A 110 25.22 15.79 26.89
CA ILE A 110 25.27 16.98 27.74
C ILE A 110 25.01 16.60 29.21
N LYS A 111 23.91 15.89 29.48
CA LYS A 111 23.57 15.47 30.85
C LYS A 111 24.65 14.60 31.50
N LEU A 112 25.21 13.65 30.74
CA LEU A 112 26.27 12.78 31.24
C LEU A 112 27.57 13.57 31.49
N GLY A 113 27.91 14.49 30.59
CA GLY A 113 29.06 15.38 30.71
C GLY A 113 28.95 16.29 31.93
N GLU A 114 27.80 16.93 32.15
CA GLU A 114 27.54 17.77 33.32
C GLU A 114 27.64 16.96 34.62
N ALA A 115 27.02 15.77 34.67
CA ALA A 115 27.10 14.91 35.85
C ALA A 115 28.53 14.47 36.15
N LYS A 116 29.31 14.14 35.10
CA LYS A 116 30.73 13.78 35.25
C LYS A 116 31.56 14.97 35.73
N ALA A 117 31.35 16.15 35.15
CA ALA A 117 32.06 17.38 35.55
C ALA A 117 31.80 17.74 37.02
N LYS A 118 30.55 17.62 37.49
CA LYS A 118 30.19 17.82 38.91
C LYS A 118 30.94 16.85 39.83
N LYS A 119 30.98 15.57 39.46
CA LYS A 119 31.70 14.53 40.23
C LYS A 119 33.22 14.78 40.23
N ASP A 120 33.80 15.09 39.08
CA ASP A 120 35.24 15.36 38.95
C ASP A 120 35.65 16.59 39.77
N LEU A 121 34.81 17.63 39.78
CA LEU A 121 34.99 18.81 40.63
C LEU A 121 34.91 18.44 42.12
N ALA A 122 33.88 17.69 42.54
CA ALA A 122 33.73 17.25 43.93
C ALA A 122 34.95 16.44 44.40
N ILE A 123 35.49 15.55 43.57
CA ILE A 123 36.70 14.76 43.88
C ILE A 123 37.92 15.67 44.07
N LYS A 124 38.10 16.69 43.22
CA LYS A 124 39.21 17.66 43.36
C LYS A 124 39.09 18.47 44.65
N LEU A 125 37.89 18.90 45.02
CA LEU A 125 37.65 19.66 46.25
C LEU A 125 37.83 18.77 47.49
N LEU A 126 37.42 17.50 47.44
CA LEU A 126 37.65 16.53 48.53
C LEU A 126 39.15 16.31 48.79
N LYS A 127 39.96 16.23 47.72
CA LYS A 127 41.43 16.14 47.82
C LYS A 127 42.09 17.39 48.41
N SER A 128 41.39 18.53 48.36
CA SER A 128 41.83 19.80 48.93
C SER A 128 41.32 20.01 50.37
N GLU A 129 40.75 18.97 50.97
CA GLU A 129 40.26 18.94 52.36
C GLU A 129 39.11 19.92 52.68
N LEU A 130 38.34 20.36 51.69
CA LEU A 130 37.10 21.11 51.93
C LEU A 130 36.03 20.25 52.63
N SER A 131 35.14 20.90 53.39
CA SER A 131 34.04 20.22 54.06
C SER A 131 33.03 19.64 53.08
N VAL A 132 32.32 18.58 53.49
CA VAL A 132 31.35 17.88 52.65
C VAL A 132 30.19 18.82 52.30
N GLU A 133 29.79 19.67 53.25
CA GLU A 133 28.71 20.63 53.13
C GLU A 133 29.03 21.69 52.07
N THR A 134 30.24 22.25 52.12
CA THR A 134 30.70 23.24 51.14
C THR A 134 30.84 22.64 49.74
N ILE A 135 31.30 21.38 49.63
CA ILE A 135 31.42 20.70 48.33
C ILE A 135 30.03 20.42 47.72
N ALA A 136 29.07 20.00 48.54
CA ALA A 136 27.69 19.79 48.10
C ALA A 136 27.09 21.08 47.51
N GLU A 137 27.33 22.21 48.18
CA GLU A 137 26.90 23.55 47.72
C GLU A 137 27.55 23.95 46.38
N TYR A 138 28.88 23.86 46.25
CA TYR A 138 29.57 24.27 45.03
C TYR A 138 29.30 23.37 43.80
N THR A 139 28.97 22.09 44.03
CA THR A 139 28.79 21.12 42.93
C THR A 139 27.32 20.82 42.61
N ASN A 140 26.38 21.36 43.40
CA ASN A 140 24.97 20.96 43.38
C ASN A 140 24.79 19.44 43.45
N LEU A 141 25.62 18.76 44.23
CA LEU A 141 25.45 17.34 44.58
C LEU A 141 24.82 17.26 45.97
N SER A 142 24.08 16.21 46.23
CA SER A 142 23.60 15.94 47.59
C SER A 142 24.77 15.60 48.52
N ILE A 143 24.63 15.91 49.81
CA ILE A 143 25.60 15.54 50.84
C ILE A 143 25.91 14.03 50.79
N GLN A 144 24.88 13.20 50.58
CA GLN A 144 25.05 11.76 50.46
C GLN A 144 25.88 11.35 49.23
N GLU A 145 25.70 12.00 48.07
CA GLU A 145 26.53 11.75 46.89
C GLU A 145 27.99 12.12 47.13
N VAL A 146 28.25 13.24 47.81
CA VAL A 146 29.61 13.66 48.17
C VAL A 146 30.24 12.70 49.18
N LEU A 147 29.48 12.22 50.18
CA LEU A 147 29.95 11.19 51.12
C LEU A 147 30.29 9.88 50.40
N ASN A 148 29.45 9.45 49.46
CA ASN A 148 29.70 8.26 48.65
C ASN A 148 30.98 8.41 47.81
N LEU A 149 31.20 9.59 47.21
CA LEU A 149 32.45 9.90 46.51
C LEU A 149 33.66 9.89 47.46
N LYS A 150 33.54 10.47 48.65
CA LYS A 150 34.61 10.47 49.67
C LYS A 150 35.02 9.06 50.10
N ASN A 151 34.05 8.16 50.23
CA ASN A 151 34.29 6.75 50.59
C ASN A 151 34.88 5.92 49.44
N SER A 152 34.72 6.35 48.19
CA SER A 152 35.25 5.66 47.00
C SER A 152 36.61 6.19 46.52
N VAL A 153 37.05 7.33 47.06
CA VAL A 153 38.36 7.94 46.76
C VAL A 153 39.39 7.67 47.87
N LYS A 154 38.95 7.25 49.08
CA LYS A 154 39.79 6.71 50.15
C LYS A 154 40.25 5.29 49.85
#